data_AF-A0A3P2REC5-F1
#
_entry.id   AF-A0A3P2REC5-F1
#
_cell.length_a   1.000
_cell.length_b   1.000
_cell.length_c   1.000
_cell.angle_alpha   90.00
_cell.angle_beta   90.00
_cell.angle_gamma   90.00
#
_symmetry.space_group_name_H-M   'P 1'
#
loop_
_entity.id
_entity.type
_entity.pdbx_description
1 polymer ?
#
loop_
_entity_poly.entity_id
_entity_poly.type
_entity_poly.pdbx_seq_one_letter_code
_entity_poly.pdbx_strand_id
1 'polypeptide(L)'
;MNNLLTLRSLFQLSREAVAEQTKIAADTLNDFEQGTQEPTFAQWQTLAEFYSDQYHVAKTQPAMVEPIHFRLSVDYLMNIGMTMTDLIAIKWYFANLRPELGTLGVALFNPNDSHDMERLTTSMPDVLEDFAGYLLLNHDGTLNQFIDERNEDHVSDWRLLLYKDENNYVDITDIVSYFVDLPDFTKF
;
A
#
# COMPACT_ATOMS: atom_id res chain seq x y z
N MET A 1 -14.75 -4.49 6.20
CA MET A 1 -14.07 -5.24 7.28
C MET A 1 -12.70 -4.61 7.40
N ASN A 2 -12.29 -4.13 8.59
CA ASN A 2 -11.03 -3.42 8.78
C ASN A 2 -9.97 -4.30 9.44
N ASN A 3 -8.71 -3.85 9.44
CA ASN A 3 -7.54 -4.59 9.94
C ASN A 3 -7.13 -4.20 11.37
N LEU A 4 -7.93 -3.39 12.08
CA LEU A 4 -7.55 -2.84 13.39
C LEU A 4 -7.33 -3.93 14.45
N LEU A 5 -8.24 -4.91 14.54
CA LEU A 5 -8.11 -6.02 15.49
C LEU A 5 -6.87 -6.87 15.19
N THR A 6 -6.64 -7.13 13.91
CA THR A 6 -5.48 -7.90 13.43
C THR A 6 -4.18 -7.21 13.80
N LEU A 7 -4.06 -5.91 13.55
CA LEU A 7 -2.87 -5.12 13.87
C LEU A 7 -2.63 -5.02 15.38
N ARG A 8 -3.67 -4.73 16.17
CA ARG A 8 -3.52 -4.69 17.63
C ARG A 8 -3.03 -6.03 18.18
N SER A 9 -3.55 -7.13 17.66
CA SER A 9 -3.16 -8.49 18.06
C SER A 9 -1.74 -8.84 17.63
N LEU A 10 -1.35 -8.44 16.42
CA LEU A 10 0.00 -8.65 15.88
C LEU A 10 1.06 -8.00 16.77
N PHE A 11 0.83 -6.75 17.19
CA PHE A 11 1.72 -6.03 18.10
C PHE A 11 1.53 -6.40 19.58
N GLN A 12 0.63 -7.33 19.88
CA GLN A 12 0.32 -7.77 21.25
C GLN A 12 -0.06 -6.61 22.18
N LEU A 13 -0.70 -5.59 21.63
CA LEU A 13 -1.11 -4.40 22.37
C LEU A 13 -2.45 -4.63 23.07
N SER A 14 -2.56 -4.15 24.31
CA SER A 14 -3.88 -4.01 24.93
C SER A 14 -4.63 -2.84 24.29
N ARG A 15 -5.96 -2.88 24.35
CA ARG A 15 -6.78 -1.80 23.79
C ARG A 15 -6.59 -0.50 24.56
N GLU A 16 -6.33 -0.61 25.86
CA GLU A 16 -6.00 0.48 26.76
C GLU A 16 -4.70 1.17 26.36
N ALA A 17 -3.68 0.40 25.94
CA ALA A 17 -2.41 0.97 25.47
C ALA A 17 -2.60 1.78 24.18
N VAL A 18 -3.39 1.26 23.23
CA VAL A 18 -3.73 2.00 22.00
C VAL A 18 -4.54 3.25 22.34
N ALA A 19 -5.50 3.14 23.25
CA ALA A 19 -6.34 4.26 23.68
C ALA A 19 -5.52 5.39 24.32
N GLU A 20 -4.54 5.05 25.15
CA GLU A 20 -3.67 6.02 25.80
C GLU A 20 -2.85 6.84 24.80
N GLN A 21 -2.34 6.19 23.75
CA GLN A 21 -1.48 6.83 22.76
C GLN A 21 -2.28 7.62 21.71
N THR A 22 -3.34 7.02 21.17
CA THR A 22 -4.17 7.64 20.13
C THR A 22 -5.17 8.66 20.67
N LYS A 23 -5.38 8.69 22.00
CA LYS A 23 -6.43 9.47 22.68
C LYS A 23 -7.85 9.11 22.23
N ILE A 24 -8.04 7.92 21.65
CA ILE A 24 -9.36 7.35 21.31
C ILE A 24 -9.78 6.45 22.47
N ALA A 25 -11.03 6.56 22.95
CA ALA A 25 -11.50 5.74 24.07
C ALA A 25 -11.48 4.24 23.73
N ALA A 26 -11.14 3.39 24.72
CA ALA A 26 -11.03 1.95 24.53
C ALA A 26 -12.34 1.30 24.05
N ASP A 27 -13.49 1.77 24.53
CA ASP A 27 -14.80 1.29 24.06
C ASP A 27 -15.04 1.67 22.59
N THR A 28 -14.67 2.88 22.19
CA THR A 28 -14.74 3.32 20.79
C THR A 28 -13.81 2.50 19.88
N LEU A 29 -12.60 2.18 20.34
CA LEU A 29 -11.70 1.28 19.60
C LEU A 29 -12.30 -0.12 19.45
N ASN A 30 -13.02 -0.62 20.46
CA ASN A 30 -13.71 -1.90 20.36
C ASN A 30 -14.80 -1.85 19.28
N ASP A 31 -15.58 -0.77 19.25
CA ASP A 31 -16.62 -0.60 18.24
C ASP A 31 -16.05 -0.50 16.82
N PHE A 32 -14.88 0.14 16.67
CA PHE A 32 -14.14 0.16 15.40
C PHE A 32 -13.68 -1.25 15.00
N GLU A 33 -13.04 -1.99 15.92
CA GLU A 33 -12.55 -3.36 15.68
C GLU A 33 -13.66 -4.35 15.31
N GLN A 34 -14.86 -4.18 15.87
CA GLN A 34 -16.02 -5.01 15.58
C GLN A 34 -16.82 -4.54 14.35
N GLY A 35 -16.47 -3.38 13.78
CA GLY A 35 -17.18 -2.77 12.66
C GLY A 35 -18.59 -2.28 13.02
N THR A 36 -18.88 -2.06 14.30
CA THR A 36 -20.15 -1.51 14.78
C THR A 36 -20.19 0.02 14.70
N GLN A 37 -19.02 0.66 14.62
CA GLN A 37 -18.85 2.08 14.35
C GLN A 37 -17.73 2.29 13.34
N GLU A 38 -17.93 3.19 12.38
CA GLU A 38 -16.89 3.62 11.44
C GLU A 38 -16.04 4.74 12.08
N PRO A 39 -14.70 4.66 12.05
CA PRO A 39 -13.86 5.79 12.43
C PRO A 39 -14.06 6.98 11.50
N THR A 40 -13.93 8.18 12.05
CA THR A 40 -13.79 9.39 11.22
C THR A 40 -12.45 9.39 10.48
N PHE A 41 -12.33 10.19 9.43
CA PHE A 41 -11.07 10.33 8.68
C PHE A 41 -9.87 10.68 9.58
N ALA A 42 -10.03 11.63 10.51
CA ALA A 42 -8.96 12.01 11.44
C ALA A 42 -8.58 10.86 12.40
N GLN A 43 -9.54 10.04 12.82
CA GLN A 43 -9.29 8.87 13.65
C GLN A 43 -8.59 7.77 12.87
N TRP A 44 -8.99 7.56 11.62
CA TRP A 44 -8.29 6.65 10.71
C TRP A 44 -6.83 7.05 10.55
N GLN A 45 -6.56 8.33 10.27
CA GLN A 45 -5.19 8.83 10.15
C GLN A 45 -4.39 8.64 11.45
N THR A 46 -4.97 8.98 12.61
CA THR A 46 -4.32 8.81 13.92
C THR A 46 -3.94 7.35 14.17
N LEU A 47 -4.84 6.40 13.84
CA LEU A 47 -4.58 4.97 13.98
C LEU A 47 -3.51 4.49 13.00
N ALA A 48 -3.49 5.04 11.78
CA ALA A 48 -2.57 4.68 10.73
C ALA A 48 -1.13 5.08 11.11
N GLU A 49 -0.96 6.32 11.58
CA GLU A 49 0.30 6.85 12.12
C GLU A 49 0.76 6.02 13.34
N PHE A 50 -0.13 5.78 14.31
CA PHE A 50 0.21 5.02 15.51
C PHE A 50 0.73 3.61 15.21
N TYR A 51 0.04 2.86 14.34
CA TYR A 51 0.46 1.50 14.00
C TYR A 51 1.68 1.47 13.09
N SER A 52 1.86 2.48 12.23
CA SER A 52 3.08 2.66 11.44
C SER A 52 4.29 2.76 12.35
N ASP A 53 4.21 3.58 13.41
CA ASP A 53 5.29 3.77 14.37
C ASP A 53 5.68 2.48 15.12
N GLN A 54 4.75 1.51 15.27
CA GLN A 54 5.05 0.24 15.93
C GLN A 54 5.98 -0.67 15.12
N TYR A 55 6.08 -0.47 13.80
CA TYR A 55 7.02 -1.21 12.96
C TYR A 55 8.44 -0.64 12.98
N HIS A 56 8.61 0.59 13.48
CA HIS A 56 9.89 1.29 13.45
C HIS A 56 10.97 0.55 14.26
N VAL A 57 12.07 0.18 13.60
CA VAL A 57 13.24 -0.43 14.22
C VAL A 57 14.26 0.66 14.49
N ALA A 58 14.64 0.84 15.76
CA ALA A 58 15.64 1.83 16.13
C ALA A 58 16.95 1.62 15.34
N LYS A 59 17.43 2.67 14.64
CA LYS A 59 18.67 2.72 13.83
C LYS A 59 19.95 2.25 14.53
N THR A 60 19.89 1.92 15.82
CA THR A 60 21.00 1.41 16.64
C THR A 60 21.39 -0.05 16.39
N GLN A 61 20.70 -0.78 15.49
CA GLN A 61 21.03 -2.16 15.14
C GLN A 61 21.61 -2.29 13.71
N PRO A 62 22.92 -2.06 13.52
CA PRO A 62 23.54 -1.94 12.19
C PRO A 62 23.55 -3.22 11.32
N ALA A 63 23.15 -4.37 11.87
CA ALA A 63 23.06 -5.64 11.16
C ALA A 63 21.64 -5.97 10.66
N MET A 64 20.63 -5.19 11.04
CA MET A 64 19.25 -5.34 10.58
C MET A 64 19.00 -4.29 9.51
N VAL A 65 18.85 -4.74 8.26
CA VAL A 65 18.36 -3.86 7.19
C VAL A 65 16.85 -3.76 7.37
N GLU A 66 16.39 -2.65 7.92
CA GLU A 66 14.97 -2.33 8.09
C GLU A 66 14.26 -2.39 6.73
N PRO A 67 13.21 -3.20 6.54
CA PRO A 67 12.35 -3.15 5.35
C PRO A 67 11.96 -1.69 5.06
N ILE A 68 11.89 -1.28 3.79
CA ILE A 68 11.39 0.07 3.48
C ILE A 68 10.00 0.16 4.11
N HIS A 69 9.81 1.05 5.08
CA HIS A 69 8.60 1.04 5.86
C HIS A 69 7.40 1.39 4.99
N PHE A 70 6.40 0.53 5.05
CA PHE A 70 5.05 0.97 4.83
C PHE A 70 4.69 1.90 5.99
N ARG A 71 4.55 3.21 5.71
CA ARG A 71 3.59 3.97 6.51
C ARG A 71 2.26 3.28 6.29
N LEU A 72 1.75 2.60 7.32
CA LEU A 72 0.39 2.08 7.28
C LEU A 72 -0.51 3.25 6.89
N SER A 73 -1.09 3.23 5.69
CA SER A 73 -2.09 4.22 5.32
C SER A 73 -3.44 3.80 5.90
N VAL A 74 -4.36 4.76 5.92
CA VAL A 74 -5.77 4.53 6.20
C VAL A 74 -6.30 3.37 5.37
N ASP A 75 -5.86 3.23 4.12
CA ASP A 75 -6.29 2.18 3.20
C ASP A 75 -5.85 0.79 3.63
N TYR A 76 -4.64 0.62 4.17
CA TYR A 76 -4.27 -0.66 4.78
C TYR A 76 -5.21 -0.97 5.97
N LEU A 77 -5.49 0.03 6.81
CA LEU A 77 -6.37 -0.16 7.96
C LEU A 77 -7.79 -0.51 7.53
N MET A 78 -8.28 0.10 6.45
CA MET A 78 -9.59 -0.14 5.88
C MET A 78 -9.64 -1.37 4.95
N ASN A 79 -8.49 -2.02 4.71
CA ASN A 79 -8.32 -3.13 3.77
C ASN A 79 -8.63 -2.76 2.30
N ILE A 80 -8.26 -1.55 1.90
CA ILE A 80 -8.46 -0.92 0.57
C ILE A 80 -7.13 -0.85 -0.19
N GLY A 81 -6.32 -1.91 -0.16
CA GLY A 81 -5.06 -1.95 -0.89
C GLY A 81 -4.83 -3.30 -1.53
N MET A 82 -3.93 -3.33 -2.51
CA MET A 82 -3.67 -4.52 -3.31
C MET A 82 -2.68 -5.42 -2.60
N THR A 83 -3.12 -6.65 -2.31
CA THR A 83 -2.25 -7.69 -1.76
C THR A 83 -1.34 -8.28 -2.84
N MET A 84 -0.28 -8.97 -2.42
CA MET A 84 0.53 -9.77 -3.35
C MET A 84 -0.30 -10.80 -4.13
N THR A 85 -1.37 -11.35 -3.55
CA THR A 85 -2.28 -12.26 -4.25
C THR A 85 -3.03 -11.53 -5.38
N ASP A 86 -3.46 -10.30 -5.13
CA ASP A 86 -4.13 -9.46 -6.15
C ASP A 86 -3.15 -9.13 -7.28
N LEU A 87 -1.92 -8.74 -6.95
CA LEU A 87 -0.87 -8.46 -7.93
C LEU A 87 -0.50 -9.68 -8.78
N ILE A 88 -0.45 -10.87 -8.18
CA ILE A 88 -0.24 -12.13 -8.91
C ILE A 88 -1.42 -12.42 -9.85
N ALA A 89 -2.65 -12.21 -9.40
CA ALA A 89 -3.85 -12.41 -10.22
C ALA A 89 -3.91 -11.43 -11.41
N ILE A 90 -3.60 -10.14 -11.16
CA ILE A 90 -3.50 -9.10 -12.20
C ILE A 90 -2.41 -9.46 -13.21
N LYS A 91 -1.22 -9.86 -12.72
CA LYS A 91 -0.11 -10.29 -13.58
C LYS A 91 -0.51 -11.46 -14.47
N TRP A 92 -1.17 -12.47 -13.89
CA TRP A 92 -1.67 -13.61 -14.64
C TRP A 92 -2.68 -13.17 -15.70
N TYR A 93 -3.64 -12.33 -15.35
CA TYR A 93 -4.67 -11.84 -16.27
C TYR A 93 -4.04 -11.19 -17.51
N PHE A 94 -3.17 -10.19 -17.33
CA PHE A 94 -2.59 -9.45 -18.44
C PHE A 94 -1.61 -10.31 -19.26
N ALA A 95 -0.81 -11.15 -18.61
CA ALA A 95 0.11 -12.04 -19.31
C ALA A 95 -0.60 -13.07 -20.21
N ASN A 96 -1.81 -13.50 -19.84
CA ASN A 96 -2.55 -14.52 -20.60
C ASN A 96 -3.57 -13.94 -21.58
N LEU A 97 -4.22 -12.82 -21.25
CA LEU A 97 -5.30 -12.27 -22.07
C LEU A 97 -4.88 -11.08 -22.93
N ARG A 98 -3.89 -10.30 -22.49
CA ARG A 98 -3.44 -9.08 -23.17
C ARG A 98 -1.90 -8.93 -23.15
N PRO A 99 -1.12 -9.97 -23.54
CA PRO A 99 0.35 -9.91 -23.47
C PRO A 99 0.93 -8.79 -24.34
N GLU A 100 0.21 -8.35 -25.36
CA GLU A 100 0.58 -7.25 -26.22
C GLU A 100 0.48 -5.88 -25.56
N LEU A 101 -0.04 -5.75 -24.33
CA LEU A 101 0.00 -4.50 -23.56
C LEU A 101 1.30 -4.33 -22.77
N GLY A 102 2.01 -5.41 -22.46
CA GLY A 102 3.30 -5.39 -21.77
C GLY A 102 3.33 -6.27 -20.53
N THR A 103 4.44 -6.16 -19.78
CA THR A 103 4.65 -6.88 -18.54
C THR A 103 4.19 -6.03 -17.36
N LEU A 104 3.42 -6.61 -16.44
CA LEU A 104 3.06 -5.92 -15.21
C LEU A 104 4.32 -5.55 -14.42
N GLY A 105 4.42 -4.30 -14.02
CA GLY A 105 5.44 -3.80 -13.10
C GLY A 105 4.91 -2.70 -12.18
N VAL A 106 5.62 -2.49 -11.08
CA VAL A 106 5.45 -1.34 -10.19
C VAL A 106 6.55 -0.34 -10.56
N ALA A 107 6.16 0.89 -10.87
CA ALA A 107 7.09 1.98 -11.16
C ALA A 107 7.03 3.03 -10.05
N LEU A 108 8.16 3.68 -9.78
CA LEU A 108 8.25 4.85 -8.92
C LEU A 108 8.60 6.05 -9.80
N PHE A 109 7.80 7.10 -9.70
CA PHE A 109 7.98 8.36 -10.43
C PHE A 109 8.34 9.49 -9.48
N ASN A 110 9.02 10.49 -10.02
CA ASN A 110 9.19 11.76 -9.32
C ASN A 110 7.81 12.40 -9.08
N PRO A 111 7.45 12.77 -7.83
CA PRO A 111 6.15 13.38 -7.55
C PRO A 111 5.93 14.71 -8.27
N ASN A 112 7.01 15.38 -8.69
CA ASN A 112 6.97 16.66 -9.39
C ASN A 112 7.03 16.52 -10.91
N ASP A 113 7.35 15.34 -11.45
CA ASP A 113 7.35 15.04 -12.88
C ASP A 113 6.92 13.59 -13.15
N SER A 114 5.68 13.42 -13.60
CA SER A 114 5.11 12.11 -13.91
C SER A 114 5.73 11.39 -15.11
N HIS A 115 6.69 12.00 -15.80
CA HIS A 115 7.47 11.36 -16.88
C HIS A 115 8.84 10.90 -16.41
N ASP A 116 9.28 11.33 -15.23
CA ASP A 116 10.56 10.94 -14.64
C ASP A 116 10.37 9.65 -13.85
N MET A 117 10.54 8.51 -14.53
CA MET A 117 10.50 7.19 -13.92
C MET A 117 11.82 6.91 -13.22
N GLU A 118 11.82 7.02 -11.90
CA GLU A 118 12.99 6.81 -11.04
C GLU A 118 13.35 5.33 -10.91
N ARG A 119 12.33 4.45 -10.93
CA ARG A 119 12.51 2.99 -10.80
C ARG A 119 11.37 2.22 -11.45
N LEU A 120 11.69 1.02 -11.95
CA LEU A 120 10.71 0.04 -12.42
C LEU A 120 11.06 -1.36 -11.89
N THR A 121 10.07 -2.04 -11.31
CA THR A 121 10.18 -3.41 -10.80
C THR A 121 9.12 -4.31 -11.46
N THR A 122 9.53 -5.29 -12.26
CA THR A 122 8.62 -6.25 -12.95
C THR A 122 8.63 -7.66 -12.32
N SER A 123 9.57 -7.90 -11.40
CA SER A 123 9.73 -9.13 -10.62
C SER A 123 8.82 -9.07 -9.38
N MET A 124 7.92 -10.05 -9.22
CA MET A 124 7.03 -10.08 -8.03
C MET A 124 7.78 -10.36 -6.72
N PRO A 125 8.82 -11.22 -6.69
CA PRO A 125 9.68 -11.33 -5.52
C PRO A 125 10.27 -9.98 -5.09
N ASP A 126 10.75 -9.19 -6.04
CA ASP A 126 11.33 -7.88 -5.76
C ASP A 126 10.24 -6.91 -5.26
N VAL A 127 9.02 -6.98 -5.78
CA VAL A 127 7.87 -6.22 -5.25
C VAL A 127 7.54 -6.65 -3.81
N LEU A 128 7.66 -7.93 -3.47
CA LEU A 128 7.46 -8.40 -2.09
C LEU A 128 8.51 -7.83 -1.15
N GLU A 129 9.77 -7.78 -1.59
CA GLU A 129 10.89 -7.23 -0.81
C GLU A 129 10.83 -5.71 -0.69
N ASP A 130 10.49 -5.01 -1.78
CA ASP A 130 10.43 -3.55 -1.85
C ASP A 130 9.18 -2.99 -1.15
N PHE A 131 8.05 -3.70 -1.22
CA PHE A 131 6.74 -3.21 -0.77
C PHE A 131 6.07 -4.08 0.31
N ALA A 132 6.85 -4.93 1.00
CA ALA A 132 6.37 -5.81 2.07
C ALA A 132 5.12 -6.66 1.70
N GLY A 133 4.89 -6.90 0.41
CA GLY A 133 3.79 -7.72 -0.10
C GLY A 133 2.45 -7.01 -0.25
N TYR A 134 2.39 -5.68 -0.21
CA TYR A 134 1.15 -4.91 -0.33
C TYR A 134 1.38 -3.60 -1.10
N LEU A 135 0.36 -2.99 -1.71
CA LEU A 135 0.38 -1.63 -2.25
C LEU A 135 -0.83 -0.84 -1.72
N LEU A 136 -0.58 0.35 -1.17
CA LEU A 136 -1.60 1.15 -0.48
C LEU A 136 -2.53 1.87 -1.45
N LEU A 137 -3.84 1.63 -1.28
CA LEU A 137 -4.94 2.53 -1.65
C LEU A 137 -4.64 4.00 -1.36
N ASN A 138 -5.31 4.98 -1.97
CA ASN A 138 -5.78 6.16 -1.24
C ASN A 138 -7.28 6.32 -1.48
N HIS A 139 -7.97 6.90 -0.51
CA HIS A 139 -9.42 7.01 -0.50
C HIS A 139 -9.94 8.21 -1.35
N ASP A 140 -9.09 9.16 -1.75
CA ASP A 140 -9.48 10.37 -2.48
C ASP A 140 -9.22 10.32 -3.99
N GLY A 141 -8.70 9.20 -4.50
CA GLY A 141 -8.33 9.06 -5.91
C GLY A 141 -6.91 9.52 -6.24
N THR A 142 -6.14 10.00 -5.27
CA THR A 142 -4.71 10.30 -5.44
C THR A 142 -3.87 9.08 -5.05
N LEU A 143 -2.67 8.90 -5.58
CA LEU A 143 -1.81 7.80 -5.17
C LEU A 143 -1.03 8.22 -3.93
N ASN A 144 -0.99 7.35 -2.90
CA ASN A 144 -0.19 7.62 -1.71
C ASN A 144 1.28 7.73 -2.12
N GLN A 145 1.95 8.79 -1.66
CA GLN A 145 3.37 8.96 -1.89
C GLN A 145 4.15 7.82 -1.20
N PHE A 146 4.96 7.10 -1.97
CA PHE A 146 5.92 6.14 -1.47
C PHE A 146 7.08 6.90 -0.82
N ILE A 147 7.45 6.55 0.40
CA ILE A 147 8.57 7.17 1.12
C ILE A 147 9.66 6.12 1.30
N ASP A 148 10.77 6.27 0.59
CA ASP A 148 11.96 5.45 0.77
C ASP A 148 12.79 5.97 1.95
N GLU A 149 12.46 5.49 3.15
CA GLU A 149 13.17 5.86 4.39
C GLU A 149 14.65 5.43 4.40
N ARG A 150 15.06 4.51 3.50
CA ARG A 150 16.47 4.12 3.34
C ARG A 150 17.25 5.13 2.49
N ASN A 151 16.55 5.94 1.70
CA ASN A 151 17.12 6.95 0.82
C ASN A 151 16.71 8.36 1.27
N GLU A 152 17.01 8.70 2.52
CA GLU A 152 16.76 10.05 3.07
C GLU A 152 15.28 10.49 3.03
N ASP A 153 14.36 9.54 3.27
CA ASP A 153 12.91 9.76 3.16
C ASP A 153 12.49 10.26 1.77
N HIS A 154 13.19 9.80 0.72
CA HIS A 154 12.88 10.16 -0.66
C HIS A 154 11.45 9.79 -1.01
N VAL A 155 10.74 10.72 -1.64
CA VAL A 155 9.32 10.60 -1.90
C VAL A 155 9.11 10.32 -3.39
N SER A 156 8.39 9.25 -3.71
CA SER A 156 8.04 8.86 -5.07
C SER A 156 6.53 8.63 -5.22
N ASP A 157 6.01 8.81 -6.42
CA ASP A 157 4.66 8.40 -6.82
C ASP A 157 4.70 6.98 -7.39
N TRP A 158 4.09 6.01 -6.72
CA TRP A 158 4.12 4.61 -7.19
C TRP A 158 2.96 4.34 -8.13
N ARG A 159 3.20 3.57 -9.20
CA ARG A 159 2.21 3.26 -10.23
C ARG A 159 2.29 1.80 -10.67
N LEU A 160 1.15 1.22 -11.04
CA LEU A 160 1.09 -0.05 -11.74
C LEU A 160 1.10 0.17 -13.25
N LEU A 161 2.11 -0.36 -13.90
CA LEU A 161 2.31 -0.23 -15.33
C LEU A 161 2.20 -1.59 -16.04
N LEU A 162 1.67 -1.58 -17.25
CA LEU A 162 1.97 -2.57 -18.27
C LEU A 162 3.11 -2.03 -19.12
N TYR A 163 4.32 -2.48 -18.82
CA TYR A 163 5.56 -1.94 -19.38
C TYR A 163 6.05 -2.77 -20.58
N LYS A 164 6.43 -2.08 -21.67
CA LYS A 164 7.17 -2.68 -22.79
C LYS A 164 8.58 -2.12 -22.87
N ASP A 165 8.68 -0.80 -22.89
CA ASP A 165 9.93 -0.04 -22.95
C ASP A 165 9.71 1.39 -22.43
N GLU A 166 10.81 2.15 -22.33
CA GLU A 166 10.85 3.50 -21.76
C GLU A 166 9.86 4.48 -22.41
N ASN A 167 9.49 4.28 -23.67
CA ASN A 167 8.55 5.15 -24.38
C ASN A 167 7.16 4.53 -24.53
N ASN A 168 6.98 3.27 -24.16
CA ASN A 168 5.76 2.50 -24.39
C ASN A 168 5.37 1.73 -23.13
N TYR A 169 4.51 2.34 -22.33
CA TYR A 169 3.88 1.72 -21.18
C TYR A 169 2.44 2.22 -21.03
N VAL A 170 1.61 1.45 -20.33
CA VAL A 170 0.25 1.84 -19.97
C VAL A 170 0.15 1.88 -18.46
N ASP A 171 -0.22 3.05 -17.92
CA ASP A 171 -0.59 3.18 -16.51
C ASP A 171 -1.98 2.58 -16.30
N ILE A 172 -2.05 1.54 -15.47
CA ILE A 172 -3.27 0.83 -15.14
C ILE A 172 -3.68 1.03 -13.68
N THR A 173 -3.01 1.91 -12.94
CA THR A 173 -3.20 2.05 -11.51
C THR A 173 -4.66 2.36 -11.17
N ASP A 174 -5.24 3.39 -11.79
CA ASP A 174 -6.65 3.76 -11.57
C ASP A 174 -7.63 2.66 -11.98
N ILE A 175 -7.27 1.87 -12.99
CA ILE A 175 -8.11 0.77 -13.48
C ILE A 175 -8.18 -0.32 -12.40
N VAL A 176 -7.04 -0.79 -11.92
CA VAL A 176 -7.05 -1.94 -11.01
C VAL A 176 -7.37 -1.57 -9.56
N SER A 177 -7.24 -0.29 -9.21
CA SER A 177 -7.43 0.20 -7.85
C SER A 177 -8.90 0.47 -7.49
N TYR A 178 -9.76 0.77 -8.47
CA TYR A 178 -11.10 1.28 -8.20
C TYR A 178 -12.26 0.47 -8.81
N PHE A 179 -11.99 -0.58 -9.59
CA PHE A 179 -13.04 -1.44 -10.14
C PHE A 179 -13.27 -2.70 -9.30
N VAL A 180 -14.56 -3.02 -9.08
CA VAL A 180 -15.00 -4.25 -8.39
C VAL A 180 -14.69 -5.50 -9.21
N ASP A 181 -14.64 -5.36 -10.54
CA ASP A 181 -14.26 -6.39 -11.50
C ASP A 181 -13.17 -5.86 -12.44
N LEU A 182 -12.17 -6.67 -12.78
CA LEU A 182 -11.20 -6.30 -13.82
C LEU A 182 -11.94 -6.06 -15.15
N PRO A 183 -11.74 -4.91 -15.83
CA PRO A 183 -12.41 -4.65 -17.10
C PRO A 183 -12.07 -5.72 -18.12
N ASP A 184 -13.07 -6.15 -18.91
CA ASP A 184 -12.85 -7.11 -19.98
C ASP A 184 -12.16 -6.43 -21.17
N PHE A 185 -10.83 -6.42 -21.13
CA PHE A 185 -10.00 -5.84 -22.17
C PHE A 185 -9.99 -6.68 -23.46
N THR A 186 -10.63 -7.86 -23.53
CA THR A 186 -10.69 -8.65 -24.78
C THR A 186 -11.68 -8.09 -25.80
N LYS A 187 -12.51 -7.12 -25.41
CA LYS A 187 -13.59 -6.54 -26.22
C LYS A 187 -13.28 -5.16 -26.79
N PHE A 188 -12.09 -4.63 -26.56
CA PHE A 188 -11.60 -3.36 -27.11
C PHE A 188 -10.59 -3.57 -28.23
#